data_AF-A0A2N7VPX9-F1
#
_entry.id   AF-A0A2N7VPX9-F1
#
_cell.length_a   1.000
_cell.length_b   1.000
_cell.length_c   1.000
_cell.angle_alpha   90.00
_cell.angle_beta   90.00
_cell.angle_gamma   90.00
#
_symmetry.space_group_name_H-M   'P 1'
#
loop_
_entity.id
_entity.type
_entity.pdbx_description
1 polymer ?
#
loop_
_entity_poly.entity_id
_entity_poly.type
_entity_poly.pdbx_seq_one_letter_code
_entity_poly.pdbx_strand_id
1 'polypeptide(L)'
;MSKVFKEALKGQPTQRDSSGAAPATYRKVVNGLSRALDRDPVHTRRPSQDFELLLDEIPEAMKTKALEWYERGIKRGLARATDLMGSGKITVAEGVVYAPSEIQVNVRTKFRGEEWESREFIVASTDIGFDNASGD
;
A
#
# COMPACT_ATOMS: atom_id res chain seq x y z
N MET A 1 1.54 40.75 17.02
CA MET A 1 1.21 39.56 16.20
C MET A 1 2.33 39.33 15.20
N SER A 2 3.06 38.23 15.38
CA SER A 2 4.36 37.91 14.79
C SER A 2 4.32 37.77 13.25
N LYS A 3 5.38 38.21 12.55
CA LYS A 3 5.62 37.97 11.11
C LYS A 3 5.47 36.49 10.72
N VAL A 4 5.74 35.58 11.66
CA VAL A 4 5.61 34.13 11.49
C VAL A 4 4.16 33.70 11.25
N PHE A 5 3.16 34.45 11.75
CA PHE A 5 1.74 34.13 11.55
C PHE A 5 1.23 34.53 10.15
N LYS A 6 1.88 35.51 9.49
CA LYS A 6 1.56 35.89 8.11
C LYS A 6 2.15 34.91 7.09
N GLU A 7 3.13 34.10 7.47
CA GLU A 7 3.77 33.12 6.58
C GLU A 7 3.02 31.78 6.55
N ALA A 8 2.34 31.42 7.65
CA ALA A 8 1.51 30.22 7.75
C ALA A 8 0.22 30.25 6.89
N LEU A 9 -0.22 31.43 6.45
CA LEU A 9 -1.39 31.60 5.56
C LEU A 9 -1.06 31.60 4.06
N LYS A 10 0.23 31.55 3.69
CA LYS A 10 0.66 31.45 2.27
C LYS A 10 0.56 30.03 1.69
N GLY A 11 0.24 29.03 2.53
CA GLY A 11 0.06 27.63 2.13
C GLY A 11 -1.40 27.21 1.94
N GLN A 12 -2.36 28.13 2.04
CA GLN A 12 -3.71 27.82 1.58
C GLN A 12 -3.68 27.66 0.06
N PRO A 13 -4.23 26.57 -0.51
CA PRO A 13 -4.32 26.44 -1.95
C PRO A 13 -5.09 27.64 -2.47
N THR A 14 -4.36 28.55 -3.12
CA THR A 14 -4.92 29.58 -3.98
C THR A 14 -5.94 28.88 -4.86
N GLN A 15 -7.20 29.31 -4.73
CA GLN A 15 -8.33 28.98 -5.58
C GLN A 15 -7.79 28.78 -7.00
N ARG A 16 -7.62 27.51 -7.40
CA ARG A 16 -7.06 27.20 -8.71
C ARG A 16 -8.13 27.65 -9.68
N ASP A 17 -7.89 28.76 -10.35
CA ASP A 17 -8.72 29.22 -11.45
C ASP A 17 -8.96 28.03 -12.36
N SER A 18 -10.21 27.55 -12.39
CA SER A 18 -10.65 26.52 -13.30
C SER A 18 -10.69 27.13 -14.70
N SER A 19 -9.51 27.35 -15.30
CA SER A 19 -9.39 27.67 -16.73
C SER A 19 -10.06 26.52 -17.47
N GLY A 20 -11.22 26.82 -18.07
CA GLY A 20 -12.27 25.85 -18.35
C GLY A 20 -11.84 24.70 -19.24
N ALA A 21 -11.54 23.56 -18.64
CA ALA A 21 -11.57 22.30 -19.36
C ALA A 21 -13.02 21.97 -19.73
N ALA A 22 -13.23 21.41 -20.93
CA ALA A 22 -14.56 20.99 -21.33
C ALA A 22 -15.14 20.00 -20.29
N PRO A 23 -16.45 20.05 -20.00
CA PRO A 23 -17.13 19.11 -19.09
C PRO A 23 -16.79 17.63 -19.35
N ALA A 24 -16.57 17.26 -20.61
CA ALA A 24 -16.16 15.93 -21.02
C ALA A 24 -14.78 15.52 -20.47
N THR A 25 -13.84 16.45 -20.38
CA THR A 25 -12.49 16.21 -19.85
C THR A 25 -12.55 15.90 -18.36
N TYR A 26 -13.28 16.70 -17.57
CA TYR A 26 -13.48 16.42 -16.14
C TYR A 26 -14.11 15.04 -15.91
N ARG A 27 -15.15 14.70 -16.67
CA ARG A 27 -15.81 13.39 -16.55
C ARG A 27 -14.86 12.23 -16.90
N LYS A 28 -14.03 12.38 -17.93
CA LYS A 28 -13.03 11.37 -18.29
C LYS A 28 -12.00 11.17 -17.17
N VAL A 29 -11.55 12.27 -16.56
CA VAL A 29 -10.60 12.25 -15.44
C VAL A 29 -11.24 11.62 -14.20
N VAL A 30 -12.44 12.05 -13.80
CA VAL A 30 -13.22 11.45 -12.69
C VAL A 30 -13.39 9.95 -12.90
N ASN A 31 -13.81 9.50 -14.09
CA ASN A 31 -13.91 8.08 -14.40
C ASN A 31 -12.59 7.32 -14.27
N GLY A 32 -11.48 7.92 -14.69
CA GLY A 32 -10.15 7.32 -14.56
C GLY A 32 -9.72 7.19 -13.10
N LEU A 33 -9.90 8.24 -12.31
CA LEU A 33 -9.55 8.28 -10.89
C LEU A 33 -10.46 7.38 -10.06
N SER A 34 -11.78 7.42 -10.24
CA SER A 34 -12.72 6.55 -9.52
C SER A 34 -12.40 5.07 -9.75
N ARG A 35 -12.08 4.66 -10.99
CA ARG A 35 -11.57 3.31 -11.27
C ARG A 35 -10.26 3.00 -10.57
N ALA A 36 -9.32 3.95 -10.52
CA ALA A 36 -8.05 3.76 -9.84
C ALA A 36 -8.21 3.66 -8.31
N LEU A 37 -9.20 4.34 -7.75
CA LEU A 37 -9.57 4.31 -6.34
C LEU A 37 -10.52 3.16 -5.98
N ASP A 38 -10.97 2.38 -6.97
CA ASP A 38 -11.95 1.29 -6.84
C ASP A 38 -13.29 1.76 -6.25
N ARG A 39 -13.83 2.85 -6.82
CA ARG A 39 -15.10 3.46 -6.44
C ARG A 39 -15.94 3.81 -7.67
N ASP A 40 -17.24 3.96 -7.47
CA ASP A 40 -18.13 4.43 -8.51
C ASP A 40 -17.95 5.94 -8.77
N PRO A 41 -17.88 6.37 -10.04
CA PRO A 41 -17.77 7.77 -10.38
C PRO A 41 -19.09 8.50 -10.14
N VAL A 42 -19.02 9.60 -9.38
CA VAL A 42 -20.14 10.54 -9.21
C VAL A 42 -20.12 11.55 -10.35
N HIS A 43 -21.28 11.76 -10.98
CA HIS A 43 -21.44 12.73 -12.06
C HIS A 43 -22.62 13.66 -11.76
N THR A 44 -22.32 14.83 -11.21
CA THR A 44 -23.30 15.88 -11.00
C THR A 44 -23.40 16.79 -12.23
N ARG A 45 -24.25 17.82 -12.11
CA ARG A 45 -24.34 18.90 -13.11
C ARG A 45 -23.09 19.77 -13.17
N ARG A 46 -22.16 19.64 -12.21
CA ARG A 46 -20.93 20.44 -12.11
C ARG A 46 -19.69 19.53 -12.12
N PRO A 47 -19.18 19.15 -13.30
CA PRO A 47 -18.07 18.20 -13.42
C PRO A 47 -16.76 18.65 -12.76
N SER A 48 -16.50 19.96 -12.67
CA SER A 48 -15.34 20.48 -11.95
C SER A 48 -15.44 20.22 -10.44
N GLN A 49 -16.65 20.31 -9.87
CA GLN A 49 -16.89 20.03 -8.46
C GLN A 49 -16.73 18.54 -8.16
N ASP A 50 -17.22 17.67 -9.05
CA ASP A 50 -17.03 16.20 -8.92
C ASP A 50 -15.55 15.83 -8.88
N PHE A 51 -14.72 16.54 -9.65
CA PHE A 51 -13.28 16.34 -9.67
C PHE A 51 -12.61 16.81 -8.37
N GLU A 52 -12.91 18.01 -7.87
CA GLU A 52 -12.32 18.52 -6.62
C GLU A 52 -12.68 17.63 -5.43
N LEU A 53 -13.94 17.20 -5.31
CA LEU A 53 -14.38 16.28 -4.26
C LEU A 53 -13.61 14.96 -4.31
N LEU A 54 -13.40 14.42 -5.52
CA LEU A 54 -12.64 13.19 -5.69
C LEU A 54 -11.15 13.37 -5.30
N LEU A 55 -10.56 14.54 -5.54
CA LEU A 55 -9.18 14.84 -5.13
C LEU A 55 -9.02 14.82 -3.61
N ASP A 56 -9.99 15.38 -2.89
CA ASP A 56 -9.99 15.43 -1.41
C ASP A 56 -10.06 14.03 -0.78
N GLU A 57 -10.64 13.06 -1.50
CA GLU A 57 -10.78 11.68 -1.04
C GLU A 57 -9.56 10.79 -1.32
N ILE A 58 -8.66 11.19 -2.23
CA ILE A 58 -7.48 10.39 -2.61
C ILE A 58 -6.64 9.97 -1.39
N PRO A 59 -6.31 10.86 -0.43
CA PRO A 59 -5.44 10.50 0.68
C PRO A 59 -5.99 9.37 1.53
N GLU A 60 -7.28 9.41 1.86
CA GLU A 60 -7.90 8.37 2.69
C GLU A 60 -8.05 7.06 1.91
N ALA A 61 -8.43 7.11 0.62
CA ALA A 61 -8.48 5.90 -0.21
C ALA A 61 -7.11 5.23 -0.37
N MET A 62 -6.03 6.01 -0.50
CA MET A 62 -4.66 5.50 -0.53
C MET A 62 -4.26 4.85 0.79
N LYS A 63 -4.65 5.45 1.91
CA LYS A 63 -4.41 4.89 3.25
C LYS A 63 -5.15 3.57 3.45
N THR A 64 -6.42 3.47 3.04
CA THR A 64 -7.17 2.21 3.10
C THR A 64 -6.49 1.12 2.28
N LYS A 65 -6.09 1.42 1.03
CA LYS A 65 -5.36 0.46 0.19
C LYS A 65 -4.04 0.02 0.83
N ALA A 66 -3.30 0.94 1.43
CA ALA A 66 -2.08 0.59 2.14
C ALA A 66 -2.35 -0.40 3.28
N LEU A 67 -3.39 -0.15 4.10
CA LEU A 67 -3.79 -1.06 5.17
C LEU A 67 -4.20 -2.45 4.65
N GLU A 68 -4.94 -2.52 3.55
CA GLU A 68 -5.30 -3.80 2.91
C GLU A 68 -4.06 -4.58 2.45
N TRP A 69 -3.09 -3.89 1.85
CA TRP A 69 -1.83 -4.52 1.44
C TRP A 69 -1.02 -5.02 2.64
N TYR A 70 -0.98 -4.25 3.75
CA TYR A 70 -0.37 -4.68 5.00
C TYR A 70 -1.05 -5.92 5.56
N GLU A 71 -2.38 -5.90 5.69
CA GLU A 71 -3.16 -7.04 6.19
C GLU A 71 -2.93 -8.30 5.33
N ARG A 72 -2.90 -8.13 4.00
CA ARG A 72 -2.61 -9.22 3.07
C ARG A 72 -1.18 -9.75 3.22
N GLY A 73 -0.21 -8.87 3.46
CA GLY A 73 1.16 -9.24 3.78
C GLY A 73 1.25 -10.09 5.03
N ILE A 74 0.59 -9.66 6.11
CA ILE A 74 0.53 -10.40 7.39
C ILE A 74 -0.10 -11.78 7.20
N LYS A 75 -1.27 -11.86 6.54
CA LYS A 75 -1.95 -13.14 6.28
C LYS A 75 -1.08 -14.12 5.50
N ARG A 76 -0.37 -13.64 4.47
CA ARG A 76 0.57 -14.45 3.69
C ARG A 76 1.78 -14.89 4.50
N GLY A 77 2.33 -13.99 5.32
CA GLY A 77 3.45 -14.29 6.22
C GLY A 77 3.09 -15.40 7.21
N LEU A 78 1.92 -15.31 7.85
CA LEU A 78 1.42 -16.33 8.76
C LEU A 78 1.19 -17.68 8.06
N ALA A 79 0.56 -17.68 6.89
CA ALA A 79 0.37 -18.91 6.12
C ALA A 79 1.71 -19.58 5.79
N ARG A 80 2.70 -18.78 5.35
CA ARG A 80 4.04 -19.29 5.03
C ARG A 80 4.76 -19.81 6.28
N ALA A 81 4.65 -19.14 7.42
CA ALA A 81 5.23 -19.61 8.67
C ALA A 81 4.64 -20.98 9.07
N THR A 82 3.32 -21.13 8.98
CA THR A 82 2.64 -22.40 9.23
C THR A 82 3.10 -23.50 8.25
N ASP A 83 3.24 -23.18 6.96
CA ASP A 83 3.78 -24.13 5.97
C ASP A 83 5.21 -24.56 6.31
N LEU A 84 6.06 -23.63 6.75
CA LEU A 84 7.43 -23.92 7.16
C LEU A 84 7.47 -24.83 8.40
N MET A 85 6.59 -24.59 9.38
CA MET A 85 6.43 -25.48 10.53
C MET A 85 5.93 -26.86 10.12
N GLY A 86 4.91 -26.93 9.25
CA GLY A 86 4.38 -28.19 8.73
C GLY A 86 5.41 -28.99 7.93
N SER A 87 6.32 -28.32 7.22
CA SER A 87 7.43 -28.94 6.49
C SER A 87 8.64 -29.32 7.38
N GLY A 88 8.62 -28.98 8.67
CA GLY A 88 9.72 -29.22 9.61
C GLY A 88 10.94 -28.32 9.40
N LYS A 89 10.82 -27.22 8.63
CA LYS A 89 11.89 -26.22 8.48
C LYS A 89 11.97 -25.30 9.70
N ILE A 90 10.82 -24.98 10.28
CA ILE A 90 10.72 -24.38 11.60
C ILE A 90 10.26 -25.49 12.54
N THR A 91 10.97 -25.72 13.63
CA THR A 91 10.68 -26.82 14.57
C THR A 91 10.47 -26.28 15.97
N VAL A 92 9.71 -27.03 16.77
CA VAL A 92 9.52 -26.74 18.19
C VAL A 92 10.16 -27.87 18.98
N ALA A 93 11.17 -27.55 19.77
CA ALA A 93 11.82 -28.49 20.69
C ALA A 93 11.91 -27.84 22.07
N GLU A 94 11.48 -28.58 23.11
CA GLU A 94 11.54 -28.13 24.51
C GLU A 94 10.84 -26.76 24.78
N GLY A 95 9.80 -26.45 24.00
CA GLY A 95 9.08 -25.17 24.11
C GLY A 95 9.76 -23.98 23.42
N VAL A 96 10.89 -24.22 22.74
CA VAL A 96 11.63 -23.23 21.96
C VAL A 96 11.36 -23.45 20.47
N VAL A 97 11.15 -22.37 19.72
CA VAL A 97 10.97 -22.41 18.27
C VAL A 97 12.32 -22.17 17.60
N TYR A 98 12.74 -23.10 16.76
CA TYR A 98 13.97 -23.04 15.99
C TYR A 98 13.68 -22.75 14.53
N ALA A 99 14.49 -21.88 13.92
CA ALA A 99 14.46 -21.56 12.51
C ALA A 99 15.88 -21.64 11.94
N PRO A 100 16.05 -21.95 10.63
CA PRO A 100 17.34 -21.85 9.96
C PRO A 100 17.84 -20.40 9.98
N SER A 101 19.14 -20.16 9.79
CA SER A 101 19.68 -18.79 9.75
C SER A 101 19.07 -17.94 8.63
N GLU A 102 18.76 -18.57 7.50
CA GLU A 102 18.19 -17.94 6.32
C GLU A 102 16.95 -18.71 5.82
N ILE A 103 15.93 -17.96 5.43
CA ILE A 103 14.68 -18.49 4.87
C ILE A 103 14.52 -17.95 3.45
N GLN A 104 14.59 -18.87 2.49
CA GLN A 104 14.32 -18.57 1.08
C GLN A 104 12.80 -18.52 0.83
N VAL A 105 12.33 -17.39 0.30
CA VAL A 105 10.93 -17.14 -0.05
C VAL A 105 10.82 -16.77 -1.51
N ASN A 106 10.12 -17.60 -2.26
CA ASN A 106 9.80 -17.34 -3.66
C ASN A 106 8.41 -16.72 -3.75
N VAL A 107 8.32 -15.52 -4.32
CA VAL A 107 7.08 -14.77 -4.49
C VAL A 107 6.89 -14.44 -5.96
N ARG A 108 5.70 -14.76 -6.49
CA ARG A 108 5.30 -14.30 -7.83
C ARG A 108 4.63 -12.94 -7.70
N THR A 109 5.17 -11.94 -8.38
CA THR A 109 4.65 -10.58 -8.43
C THR A 109 4.20 -10.23 -9.83
N LYS A 110 3.17 -9.39 -9.94
CA LYS A 110 2.73 -8.80 -11.20
C LYS A 110 2.33 -7.37 -10.94
N PHE A 111 3.13 -6.43 -11.42
CA PHE A 111 2.77 -5.02 -11.40
C PHE A 111 1.86 -4.69 -12.60
N ARG A 112 1.24 -3.52 -12.54
CA ARG A 112 0.27 -3.11 -13.55
C ARG A 112 0.98 -2.92 -14.90
N GLY A 113 0.57 -3.68 -15.91
CA GLY A 113 1.17 -3.61 -17.24
C GLY A 113 2.39 -4.52 -17.43
N GLU A 114 2.78 -5.27 -16.40
CA GLU A 114 3.88 -6.24 -16.47
C GLU A 114 3.36 -7.68 -16.52
N GLU A 115 4.21 -8.60 -16.93
CA GLU A 115 3.95 -10.03 -16.82
C GLU A 115 4.16 -10.54 -15.39
N TRP A 116 3.77 -11.79 -15.13
CA TRP A 116 4.06 -12.44 -13.86
C TRP A 116 5.55 -12.74 -13.79
N GLU A 117 6.24 -12.14 -12.82
CA GLU A 117 7.64 -12.38 -12.55
C GLU A 117 7.79 -13.16 -11.23
N SER A 118 8.69 -14.14 -11.21
CA SER A 118 9.06 -14.83 -9.97
C SER A 118 10.26 -14.11 -9.36
N ARG A 119 10.15 -13.75 -8.08
CA ARG A 119 11.21 -13.10 -7.32
C ARG A 119 11.56 -13.94 -6.12
N GLU A 120 12.86 -14.05 -5.87
CA GLU A 120 13.42 -14.76 -4.74
C GLU A 120 13.90 -13.75 -3.70
N PHE A 121 13.51 -13.99 -2.45
CA PHE A 121 13.92 -13.21 -1.30
C PHE A 121 14.58 -14.14 -0.29
N ILE A 122 15.77 -13.75 0.17
CA ILE A 122 16.45 -14.40 1.30
C ILE A 122 16.17 -13.53 2.52
N VAL A 123 15.51 -14.10 3.52
CA VAL A 123 15.18 -13.43 4.78
C VAL A 123 16.04 -14.02 5.88
N ALA A 124 16.82 -13.19 6.57
CA ALA A 124 17.55 -13.64 7.75
C ALA A 124 16.56 -13.86 8.89
N SER A 125 16.72 -14.93 9.65
CA SER A 125 15.79 -15.23 10.76
C SER A 125 15.84 -14.19 11.88
N THR A 126 16.94 -13.44 11.99
CA THR A 126 17.07 -12.26 12.85
C THR A 126 16.11 -11.13 12.48
N ASP A 127 15.79 -10.96 11.19
CA ASP A 127 14.91 -9.88 10.72
C ASP A 127 13.45 -10.12 11.14
N ILE A 128 13.11 -11.37 11.48
CA ILE A 128 11.78 -11.78 11.90
C ILE A 128 11.74 -12.18 13.39
N GLY A 129 12.79 -11.85 14.15
CA GLY A 129 12.82 -11.94 15.61
C GLY A 129 13.31 -13.27 16.18
N PHE A 130 13.97 -14.12 15.38
CA PHE A 130 14.78 -15.21 15.97
C PHE A 130 16.15 -14.65 16.33
N ASP A 131 16.52 -14.75 17.60
CA ASP A 131 17.91 -14.54 17.97
C ASP A 131 18.76 -15.61 17.29
N ASN A 132 19.98 -15.25 16.86
CA ASN A 132 20.93 -16.20 16.31
C ASN A 132 21.13 -17.33 17.31
N ALA A 133 20.42 -18.44 17.12
CA ALA A 133 20.79 -19.70 17.72
C ALA A 133 22.09 -20.09 17.03
N SER A 134 23.19 -19.58 17.55
CA SER A 134 24.52 -20.16 17.41
C SER A 134 24.43 -21.59 17.94
N GLY A 135 24.00 -22.50 17.08
CA GLY A 135 24.18 -23.93 17.25
C GLY A 135 25.53 -24.28 16.64
N ASP A 136 26.52 -24.43 17.51
CA ASP A 136 27.64 -25.36 17.30
C ASP A 136 27.13 -26.78 17.03
#